data_AF-A0A2E4HLG6-F1
#
_entry.id   AF-A0A2E4HLG6-F1
#
_cell.length_a   1.000
_cell.length_b   1.000
_cell.length_c   1.000
_cell.angle_alpha   90.00
_cell.angle_beta   90.00
_cell.angle_gamma   90.00
#
_symmetry.space_group_name_H-M   'P 1'
#
loop_
_entity.id
_entity.type
_entity.pdbx_description
1 polymer ?
#
loop_
_entity_poly.entity_id
_entity_poly.type
_entity_poly.pdbx_seq_one_letter_code
_entity_poly.pdbx_strand_id
1 'polypeptide(L)'
;MAENIGQNMLLITSAFRGMKSFNLIPAANNCPFVECLFDPSSRTLVVITKTCKGSYHMVPKLDDNGDPVRLKVARRENGKTFKEERRMVDTYSEFYISEEKEIFDFLNAFAINAKSFKYKEYFKEPKEEKPASKIITPATAG
;
A
#
# COMPACT_ATOMS: atom_id res chain seq x y z
N MET A 1 23.31 22.08 9.90
CA MET A 1 22.51 21.34 10.89
C MET A 1 22.02 20.09 10.16
N ALA A 2 22.51 18.90 10.49
CA ALA A 2 21.92 17.69 9.95
C ALA A 2 20.55 17.53 10.61
N GLU A 3 19.47 17.57 9.82
CA GLU A 3 18.15 17.24 10.35
C GLU A 3 18.19 15.81 10.88
N ASN A 4 17.61 15.56 12.06
CA ASN A 4 17.53 14.21 12.60
C ASN A 4 16.68 13.34 11.66
N ILE A 5 17.35 12.46 10.91
CA ILE A 5 16.71 11.46 10.05
C ILE A 5 16.29 10.30 10.96
N GLY A 6 14.99 10.04 11.05
CA GLY A 6 14.43 8.92 11.82
C GLY A 6 13.43 9.36 12.90
N GLN A 7 12.79 8.38 13.53
CA GLN A 7 11.83 8.56 14.63
C GLN A 7 10.75 9.63 14.33
N ASN A 8 10.27 9.64 13.10
CA ASN A 8 9.33 10.64 12.57
C ASN A 8 8.09 10.00 11.92
N MET A 9 7.91 8.69 12.13
CA MET A 9 6.73 7.92 11.73
C MET A 9 6.08 7.23 12.93
N LEU A 10 4.80 6.91 12.80
CA LEU A 10 4.02 6.16 13.78
C LEU A 10 3.50 4.87 13.14
N LEU A 11 3.76 3.74 13.78
CA LEU A 11 3.16 2.46 13.40
C LEU A 11 1.72 2.38 13.89
N ILE A 12 0.82 2.04 12.98
CA ILE A 12 -0.60 1.81 13.27
C ILE A 12 -1.04 0.47 12.69
N THR A 13 -2.01 -0.18 13.35
CA THR A 13 -2.68 -1.36 12.80
C THR A 13 -3.61 -0.92 11.68
N SER A 14 -3.54 -1.58 10.54
CA SER A 14 -4.37 -1.32 9.35
C SER A 14 -4.89 -2.63 8.76
N ALA A 15 -5.62 -2.53 7.64
CA ALA A 15 -5.97 -3.68 6.84
C ALA A 15 -5.42 -3.49 5.41
N PHE A 16 -4.77 -4.52 4.87
CA PHE A 16 -4.31 -4.55 3.49
C PHE A 16 -5.11 -5.62 2.75
N ARG A 17 -5.91 -5.21 1.76
CA ARG A 17 -6.77 -6.11 0.96
C ARG A 17 -7.63 -7.06 1.81
N GLY A 18 -8.15 -6.59 2.94
CA GLY A 18 -9.01 -7.36 3.85
C GLY A 18 -8.25 -8.23 4.88
N MET A 19 -6.92 -8.29 4.82
CA MET A 19 -6.10 -8.95 5.85
C MET A 19 -5.56 -7.93 6.85
N LYS A 20 -5.40 -8.36 8.10
CA LYS A 20 -4.82 -7.54 9.16
C LYS A 20 -3.36 -7.23 8.82
N SER A 21 -2.98 -5.96 8.85
CA SER A 21 -1.62 -5.49 8.54
C SER A 21 -1.24 -4.30 9.42
N PHE A 22 -0.15 -3.60 9.07
CA PHE A 22 0.25 -2.34 9.67
C PHE A 22 0.67 -1.33 8.61
N ASN A 23 0.46 -0.05 8.92
CA ASN A 23 0.97 1.08 8.13
C ASN A 23 1.88 1.95 9.01
N LEU A 24 2.77 2.69 8.36
CA LEU A 24 3.53 3.77 8.96
C LEU A 24 3.00 5.09 8.41
N ILE A 25 2.56 5.96 9.31
CA ILE A 25 2.13 7.31 8.96
C ILE A 25 3.16 8.33 9.45
N PRO A 26 3.38 9.44 8.73
CA PRO A 26 4.27 10.50 9.19
C PRO A 26 3.71 11.14 10.47
N ALA A 27 4.54 11.21 11.50
CA ALA A 27 4.23 11.86 12.78
C ALA A 27 4.87 13.26 12.89
N ALA A 28 5.79 13.59 11.97
CA ALA A 28 6.44 14.89 11.91
C ALA A 28 6.61 15.37 10.45
N ASN A 29 6.67 16.70 10.28
CA ASN A 29 6.75 17.34 8.96
C ASN A 29 8.05 16.99 8.21
N ASN A 30 9.14 16.77 8.94
CA ASN A 30 10.45 16.39 8.40
C ASN A 30 10.53 14.90 7.96
N CYS A 31 9.43 14.14 8.05
CA CYS A 31 9.40 12.79 7.51
C CYS A 31 9.55 12.82 5.97
N PRO A 32 10.50 12.08 5.37
CA PRO A 32 10.68 12.04 3.92
C PRO A 32 9.64 11.14 3.21
N PHE A 33 8.82 10.42 3.97
CA PHE A 33 7.84 9.46 3.47
C PHE A 33 6.41 9.98 3.64
N VAL A 34 5.54 9.65 2.68
CA VAL A 34 4.10 9.92 2.72
C VAL A 34 3.39 8.87 3.55
N GLU A 35 3.69 7.59 3.28
CA GLU A 35 3.12 6.43 3.96
C GLU A 35 4.03 5.22 3.72
N CYS A 36 4.00 4.24 4.62
CA CYS A 36 4.46 2.89 4.30
C CYS A 36 3.37 1.87 4.60
N LEU A 37 3.23 0.86 3.75
CA LEU A 37 2.21 -0.18 3.86
C LEU A 37 2.86 -1.55 3.84
N PHE A 38 2.53 -2.40 4.79
CA PHE A 38 2.96 -3.78 4.76
C PHE A 38 1.92 -4.65 4.06
N ASP A 39 2.34 -5.47 3.11
CA ASP A 39 1.51 -6.51 2.52
C ASP A 39 1.84 -7.86 3.17
N PRO A 40 0.93 -8.44 3.98
CA PRO A 40 1.18 -9.71 4.65
C PRO A 40 1.22 -10.90 3.68
N SER A 41 0.62 -10.81 2.48
CA SER A 41 0.67 -11.90 1.49
C SER A 41 2.04 -12.02 0.83
N SER A 42 2.62 -10.89 0.42
CA SER A 42 3.92 -10.85 -0.24
C SER A 42 5.08 -10.58 0.72
N ARG A 43 4.78 -10.38 2.02
CA ARG A 43 5.73 -10.00 3.08
C ARG A 43 6.62 -8.81 2.69
N THR A 44 6.04 -7.87 1.96
CA THR A 44 6.77 -6.73 1.39
C THR A 44 6.26 -5.44 2.01
N LEU A 45 7.18 -4.57 2.44
CA LEU A 45 6.90 -3.21 2.87
C LEU A 45 7.02 -2.27 1.66
N VAL A 46 5.91 -1.62 1.31
CA VAL A 46 5.86 -0.56 0.30
C VAL A 46 6.14 0.77 0.99
N VAL A 47 7.17 1.48 0.56
CA VAL A 47 7.58 2.78 1.09
C VAL A 47 7.31 3.85 0.04
N ILE A 48 6.40 4.78 0.35
CA ILE A 48 6.00 5.87 -0.54
C ILE A 48 6.73 7.15 -0.11
N THR A 49 7.58 7.69 -0.96
CA THR A 49 8.34 8.92 -0.67
C THR A 49 7.52 10.17 -0.95
N LYS A 50 7.84 11.29 -0.27
CA LYS A 50 7.29 12.61 -0.59
C LYS A 50 7.82 13.20 -1.89
N THR A 51 8.96 12.67 -2.38
CA THR A 51 9.56 13.13 -3.62
C THR A 51 8.80 12.55 -4.81
N CYS A 52 8.06 13.42 -5.49
CA CYS A 52 7.40 13.09 -6.75
C CYS A 52 8.43 13.04 -7.88
N LYS A 53 8.24 12.08 -8.79
CA LYS A 53 8.87 12.10 -10.11
C LYS A 53 7.80 12.44 -11.14
N GLY A 54 8.09 13.41 -12.00
CA GLY A 54 7.24 13.70 -13.14
C GLY A 54 7.31 12.52 -14.12
N SER A 55 6.22 11.78 -14.23
CA SER A 55 6.08 10.72 -15.23
C SER A 55 5.05 11.15 -16.26
N TYR A 56 5.27 10.78 -17.51
CA TYR A 56 4.31 11.05 -18.57
C TYR A 56 3.28 9.94 -18.65
N HIS A 57 2.02 10.30 -18.43
CA HIS A 57 0.89 9.39 -18.60
C HIS A 57 0.01 9.84 -19.75
N MET A 58 -0.59 8.87 -20.44
CA MET A 58 -1.65 9.13 -21.41
C MET A 58 -2.96 9.24 -20.64
N VAL A 59 -3.53 10.44 -20.59
CA VAL A 59 -4.81 10.72 -19.92
C VAL A 59 -5.88 11.08 -20.94
N PRO A 60 -7.18 10.84 -20.66
CA PRO A 60 -8.25 11.25 -21.55
C PRO A 60 -8.17 12.76 -21.83
N LYS A 61 -8.20 13.12 -23.11
CA LYS A 61 -8.31 14.53 -23.50
C LYS A 61 -9.74 14.98 -23.24
N LEU A 62 -9.89 16.01 -22.41
CA LEU A 62 -11.18 16.59 -22.07
C LEU A 62 -11.52 17.75 -23.03
N ASP A 63 -12.80 17.98 -23.28
CA ASP A 63 -13.30 19.20 -23.91
C ASP A 63 -13.55 20.32 -22.88
N ASP A 64 -14.10 21.45 -23.31
CA ASP A 64 -14.33 22.62 -22.46
C ASP A 64 -15.38 22.35 -21.35
N ASN A 65 -16.19 21.30 -21.49
CA ASN A 65 -17.16 20.87 -20.47
C ASN A 65 -16.54 19.86 -19.48
N GLY A 66 -15.30 19.43 -19.71
CA GLY A 66 -14.64 18.39 -18.92
C GLY A 66 -14.97 16.96 -19.37
N ASP A 67 -15.61 16.78 -20.53
CA ASP A 67 -15.99 15.46 -21.03
C ASP A 67 -14.89 14.84 -21.91
N PRO A 68 -14.64 13.52 -21.85
CA PRO A 68 -13.67 12.85 -22.70
C PRO A 68 -14.04 12.96 -24.19
N VAL A 69 -13.11 13.50 -24.99
CA VAL A 69 -13.30 13.65 -26.44
C VAL A 69 -13.26 12.28 -27.12
N ARG A 70 -14.43 11.80 -27.59
CA ARG A 70 -14.54 10.52 -28.30
C ARG A 70 -13.84 10.54 -29.65
N LEU A 71 -13.31 9.38 -30.06
CA LEU A 71 -12.75 9.17 -31.39
C LEU A 71 -13.88 9.18 -32.43
N LYS A 72 -13.64 9.85 -33.58
CA LYS A 72 -14.60 9.88 -34.70
C LYS A 72 -14.57 8.60 -35.55
N VAL A 73 -13.51 7.78 -35.44
CA VAL A 73 -13.27 6.54 -36.19
C VAL A 73 -13.05 5.40 -35.19
N ALA A 74 -13.33 4.16 -35.59
CA ALA A 74 -13.38 2.95 -34.76
C ALA A 74 -12.19 2.75 -33.80
N ARG A 75 -12.42 1.89 -32.78
CA ARG A 75 -11.49 1.57 -31.68
C ARG A 75 -10.03 1.48 -32.16
N ARG A 76 -9.15 2.20 -31.46
CA ARG A 76 -7.69 1.97 -31.54
C ARG A 76 -7.38 0.50 -31.19
N GLU A 77 -6.22 0.00 -31.60
CA GLU A 77 -5.76 -1.37 -31.26
C GLU A 77 -5.82 -1.66 -29.75
N ASN A 78 -5.66 -0.63 -28.92
CA ASN A 78 -5.76 -0.72 -27.45
C ASN A 78 -7.21 -0.73 -26.90
N GLY A 79 -8.22 -0.80 -27.76
CA GLY A 79 -9.64 -0.88 -27.40
C GLY A 79 -10.27 0.41 -26.87
N LYS A 80 -9.49 1.48 -26.67
CA LYS A 80 -9.97 2.77 -26.13
C LYS A 80 -10.75 3.57 -27.17
N THR A 81 -11.81 4.25 -26.71
CA THR A 81 -12.77 5.00 -27.55
C THR A 81 -12.64 6.52 -27.45
N PHE A 82 -11.71 7.02 -26.65
CA PHE A 82 -11.46 8.45 -26.42
C PHE A 82 -10.05 8.84 -26.84
N LYS A 83 -9.87 10.12 -27.17
CA LYS A 83 -8.55 10.70 -27.43
C LYS A 83 -7.78 10.78 -26.12
N GLU A 84 -6.49 10.51 -26.21
CA GLU A 84 -5.57 10.66 -25.08
C GLU A 84 -4.56 11.74 -25.41
N GLU A 85 -4.14 12.47 -24.39
CA GLU A 85 -3.03 13.40 -24.47
C GLU A 85 -1.96 13.03 -23.44
N ARG A 86 -0.70 13.29 -23.81
CA ARG A 86 0.44 13.04 -22.94
C ARG A 86 0.55 14.20 -21.95
N ARG A 87 0.26 13.93 -20.69
CA ARG A 87 0.41 14.90 -19.59
C ARG A 87 1.50 14.42 -18.64
N MET A 88 2.22 15.38 -18.08
CA MET A 88 3.13 15.12 -16.96
C MET A 88 2.28 15.03 -15.69
N VAL A 89 2.35 13.90 -15.00
CA VAL A 89 1.68 13.67 -13.73
C VAL A 89 2.73 13.40 -12.68
N ASP A 90 2.65 14.11 -11.57
CA ASP A 90 3.49 13.87 -10.40
C ASP A 90 3.11 12.53 -9.77
N THR A 91 4.00 11.56 -9.90
CA THR A 91 3.84 10.23 -9.32
C THR A 91 4.79 10.10 -8.15
N TYR A 92 4.30 9.70 -6.98
CA TYR A 92 5.16 9.42 -5.84
C TYR A 92 6.11 8.26 -6.16
N SER A 93 7.36 8.34 -5.69
CA SER A 93 8.28 7.22 -5.86
C SER A 93 8.01 6.17 -4.79
N GLU A 94 7.77 4.93 -5.23
CA GLU A 94 7.53 3.76 -4.38
C GLU A 94 8.76 2.85 -4.38
N PHE A 95 9.14 2.36 -3.21
CA PHE A 95 10.18 1.36 -3.02
C PHE A 95 9.62 0.15 -2.29
N TYR A 96 10.06 -1.03 -2.69
CA TYR A 96 9.56 -2.31 -2.18
C TYR A 96 10.71 -2.97 -1.42
N ILE A 97 10.53 -3.14 -0.10
CA ILE A 97 11.49 -3.82 0.78
C ILE A 97 10.90 -5.18 1.09
N SER A 98 11.54 -6.24 0.61
CA SER A 98 11.06 -7.62 0.80
C SER A 98 11.87 -8.42 1.82
N GLU A 99 13.07 -7.96 2.18
CA GLU A 99 13.92 -8.63 3.16
C GLU A 99 13.44 -8.31 4.58
N GLU A 100 13.09 -9.34 5.36
CA GLU A 100 12.48 -9.19 6.69
C GLU A 100 13.38 -8.38 7.65
N LYS A 101 14.69 -8.63 7.59
CA LYS A 101 15.67 -7.89 8.40
C LYS A 101 15.70 -6.41 8.05
N GLU A 102 15.68 -6.08 6.75
CA GLU A 102 15.67 -4.69 6.28
C GLU A 102 14.39 -3.97 6.69
N ILE A 103 13.24 -4.67 6.65
CA ILE A 103 11.99 -4.13 7.15
C ILE A 103 12.13 -3.79 8.64
N PHE A 104 12.63 -4.70 9.47
CA PHE A 104 12.81 -4.43 10.90
C PHE A 104 13.76 -3.27 11.18
N ASP A 105 14.88 -3.20 10.47
CA ASP A 105 15.84 -2.12 10.60
C ASP A 105 15.19 -0.77 10.21
N PHE A 106 14.40 -0.76 9.13
CA PHE A 106 13.63 0.42 8.70
C PHE A 106 12.60 0.84 9.76
N LEU A 107 11.81 -0.10 10.29
CA LEU A 107 10.83 0.19 11.35
C LEU A 107 11.49 0.77 12.59
N ASN A 108 12.63 0.21 13.02
CA ASN A 108 13.36 0.70 14.19
C ASN A 108 14.01 2.07 13.96
N ALA A 109 14.41 2.39 12.71
CA ALA A 109 14.95 3.69 12.37
C ALA A 109 13.88 4.79 12.38
N PHE A 110 12.71 4.53 11.78
CA PHE A 110 11.72 5.58 11.50
C PHE A 110 10.52 5.61 12.47
N ALA A 111 10.11 4.48 13.04
CA ALA A 111 8.92 4.45 13.89
C ALA A 111 9.21 4.81 15.35
N ILE A 112 8.48 5.80 15.87
CA ILE A 112 8.56 6.29 17.26
C ILE A 112 8.17 5.18 18.26
N ASN A 113 7.15 4.40 17.91
CA ASN A 113 6.59 3.34 18.73
C ASN A 113 7.10 1.94 18.34
N ALA A 114 8.24 1.84 17.65
CA ALA A 114 8.82 0.55 17.23
C ALA A 114 9.00 -0.44 18.41
N LYS A 115 9.31 0.06 19.61
CA LYS A 115 9.50 -0.78 20.81
C LYS A 115 8.21 -1.33 21.40
N SER A 116 7.09 -0.59 21.28
CA SER A 116 5.80 -0.98 21.88
C SER A 116 4.87 -1.67 20.89
N PHE A 117 5.03 -1.40 19.59
CA PHE A 117 4.21 -1.98 18.55
C PHE A 117 4.66 -3.41 18.19
N LYS A 118 3.74 -4.37 18.21
CA LYS A 118 4.03 -5.79 17.94
C LYS A 118 4.00 -6.13 16.45
N TYR A 119 4.84 -5.48 15.64
CA TYR A 119 4.86 -5.70 14.18
C TYR A 119 5.25 -7.13 13.77
N LYS A 120 6.01 -7.85 14.61
CA LYS A 120 6.42 -9.25 14.36
C LYS A 120 5.25 -10.23 14.27
N GLU A 121 4.08 -9.87 14.80
CA GLU A 121 2.90 -10.73 14.73
C GLU A 121 2.35 -10.84 13.29
N TYR A 122 2.59 -9.83 12.45
CA TYR A 122 2.13 -9.79 11.07
C TYR A 122 2.98 -10.61 10.10
N PHE A 123 4.15 -11.09 10.54
CA PHE A 123 5.06 -11.94 9.75
C PHE A 123 4.79 -13.43 9.96
N LYS A 124 4.01 -13.79 11.00
CA LYS A 124 3.61 -15.17 11.26
C LYS A 124 2.57 -15.60 10.24
N GLU A 125 2.64 -16.86 9.82
CA GLU A 125 1.61 -17.44 8.96
C GLU A 125 0.23 -17.29 9.61
N PRO A 126 -0.81 -16.97 8.81
CA PRO A 126 -2.17 -16.92 9.33
C PRO A 126 -2.48 -18.30 9.92
N LYS A 127 -2.69 -18.36 11.23
CA LYS A 127 -3.27 -19.56 11.84
C LYS A 127 -4.65 -19.70 11.22
N GLU A 128 -4.84 -20.72 10.39
CA GLU A 128 -6.17 -21.13 9.98
C GLU A 128 -6.98 -21.39 11.25
N GLU A 129 -7.91 -20.49 11.57
CA GLU A 129 -9.02 -20.84 12.44
C GLU A 129 -9.87 -21.83 11.63
N LYS A 130 -9.54 -23.12 11.74
CA LYS A 130 -10.39 -24.19 11.22
C LYS A 130 -11.80 -23.91 11.75
N PRO A 131 -12.81 -23.70 10.89
CA PRO A 131 -14.16 -23.58 11.38
C PRO A 131 -14.45 -24.88 12.12
N ALA A 132 -14.78 -24.77 13.41
CA ALA A 132 -15.15 -25.92 14.22
C ALA A 132 -16.39 -26.55 13.57
N SER A 133 -16.16 -27.61 12.79
CA SER A 133 -17.22 -28.41 12.20
C SER A 133 -18.01 -29.01 13.35
N LYS A 134 -19.19 -28.42 13.65
CA LYS A 134 -20.19 -29.01 14.53
C LYS A 134 -20.69 -30.29 13.86
N ILE A 135 -20.02 -31.40 14.10
CA ILE A 135 -20.54 -32.73 13.81
C ILE A 135 -21.63 -32.97 14.86
N ILE A 136 -22.89 -32.76 14.47
CA ILE A 136 -24.04 -33.23 15.24
C ILE A 136 -24.12 -34.74 14.97
N THR A 137 -23.58 -35.56 15.86
CA THR A 137 -23.89 -36.99 15.86
C THR A 137 -25.31 -37.18 16.41
N PRO A 138 -26.24 -37.80 15.67
CA PRO A 138 -27.53 -38.16 16.24
C PRO A 138 -27.31 -39.23 17.32
N ALA A 139 -27.86 -38.99 18.51
CA ALA A 139 -27.88 -39.96 19.59
C ALA A 139 -28.76 -41.14 19.17
N THR A 140 -28.19 -42.34 19.19
CA THR A 140 -28.89 -43.61 19.05
C THR A 140 -29.96 -43.70 20.14
N ALA A 141 -31.23 -43.70 19.76
CA ALA A 141 -32.34 -44.06 20.64
C ALA A 141 -32.31 -45.58 20.88
N GLY A 142 -32.18 -45.97 22.15
CA GLY A 142 -32.44 -47.33 22.63
C GLY A 142 -33.87 -47.49 23.10
#